data_AF-A0A8T5HQ30-F1
#
_entry.id   AF-A0A8T5HQ30-F1
#
_cell.length_a   1.000
_cell.length_b   1.000
_cell.length_c   1.000
_cell.angle_alpha   90.00
_cell.angle_beta   90.00
_cell.angle_gamma   90.00
#
_symmetry.space_group_name_H-M   'P 1'
#
loop_
_entity.id
_entity.type
_entity.pdbx_description
1 polymer ?
#
loop_
_entity_poly.entity_id
_entity_poly.type
_entity_poly.pdbx_seq_one_letter_code
_entity_poly.pdbx_strand_id
1 'polypeptide(L)' 'MPLIAECWGKGQGKGSAKDFRRFLLISRGSAYEVNSILQICVRLGYIGEENYRKFRGDIVCITKMISGLIKSLE' A
#
# COMPACT_ATOMS: atom_id res chain seq x y z
N MET A 1 10.67 7.60 9.58
CA MET A 1 11.46 6.54 10.25
C MET A 1 11.75 7.04 11.67
N PRO A 2 10.84 6.72 12.60
CA PRO A 2 10.85 5.52 13.44
C PRO A 2 9.85 4.49 12.91
N LEU A 3 10.30 3.26 12.64
CA LEU A 3 10.24 2.09 13.54
C LEU A 3 8.82 1.49 13.63
N ILE A 4 8.52 0.72 12.58
CA ILE A 4 7.86 -0.59 12.63
C ILE A 4 7.45 -1.11 14.03
N ALA A 5 6.18 -1.51 14.13
CA ALA A 5 5.76 -2.75 14.80
C ALA A 5 5.65 -2.80 16.34
N GLU A 6 4.72 -2.05 16.93
CA GLU A 6 4.30 -2.33 18.33
C GLU A 6 2.80 -2.60 18.57
N CYS A 7 1.93 -2.68 17.55
CA CYS A 7 0.52 -3.10 17.77
C CYS A 7 0.09 -4.37 17.01
N TRP A 8 1.02 -5.15 16.49
CA TRP A 8 0.75 -6.54 16.09
C TRP A 8 1.12 -7.47 17.24
N GLY A 9 0.23 -7.63 18.24
CA GLY A 9 0.41 -8.69 19.24
C GLY A 9 -0.40 -8.60 20.54
N LYS A 10 -0.84 -7.42 20.99
CA LYS A 10 -1.55 -7.28 22.27
C LYS A 10 -3.05 -7.04 22.07
N GLY A 11 -3.72 -8.06 21.55
CA GLY A 11 -5.16 -8.02 21.30
C GLY A 11 -5.72 -9.38 20.91
N GLN A 12 -5.31 -10.44 21.61
CA GLN A 12 -6.09 -11.68 21.60
C GLN A 12 -7.49 -11.35 22.13
N GLY A 13 -8.48 -11.34 21.24
CA GLY A 13 -9.87 -11.11 21.63
C GLY A 13 -10.79 -10.75 20.47
N LYS A 14 -11.04 -11.70 19.55
CA LYS A 14 -12.22 -11.77 18.67
C LYS A 14 -12.55 -10.51 17.82
N GLY A 15 -12.22 -10.48 16.52
CA GLY A 15 -12.57 -9.34 15.64
C GLY A 15 -12.32 -9.46 14.12
N SER A 16 -12.53 -10.66 13.55
CA SER A 16 -12.16 -11.23 12.23
C SER A 16 -12.31 -10.42 10.90
N ALA A 17 -12.64 -9.13 10.88
CA ALA A 17 -12.75 -8.35 9.63
C ALA A 17 -12.25 -6.90 9.75
N LYS A 18 -12.39 -6.29 10.92
CA LYS A 18 -11.96 -4.89 11.15
C LYS A 18 -10.45 -4.72 11.12
N ASP A 19 -9.69 -5.67 11.68
CA ASP A 19 -8.23 -5.62 11.65
C ASP A 19 -7.68 -5.86 10.25
N PHE A 20 -8.32 -6.75 9.48
CA PHE A 20 -7.97 -6.98 8.09
C PHE A 20 -8.24 -5.74 7.23
N ARG A 21 -9.40 -5.08 7.41
CA ARG A 21 -9.68 -3.77 6.79
C ARG A 21 -8.65 -2.71 7.17
N ARG A 22 -8.22 -2.68 8.43
CA ARG A 22 -7.19 -1.74 8.89
C ARG A 22 -5.84 -2.00 8.23
N PHE A 23 -5.45 -3.27 8.08
CA PHE A 23 -4.28 -3.65 7.31
C PHE A 23 -4.37 -3.17 5.85
N LEU A 24 -5.51 -3.40 5.18
CA LEU A 24 -5.73 -2.95 3.80
C LEU A 24 -5.66 -1.43 3.65
N LEU A 25 -6.17 -0.67 4.64
CA LEU A 25 -6.04 0.79 4.66
C LEU A 25 -4.58 1.25 4.81
N ILE A 26 -3.78 0.56 5.64
CA ILE A 26 -2.34 0.84 5.79
C ILE A 26 -1.60 0.52 4.49
N SER A 27 -1.86 -0.64 3.87
CA SER A 27 -1.27 -1.01 2.58
C SER A 27 -1.63 0.00 1.48
N ARG A 28 -2.85 0.53 1.49
CA ARG A 28 -3.26 1.60 0.55
C ARG A 28 -2.46 2.88 0.77
N GLY A 29 -2.23 3.30 2.01
CA GLY A 29 -1.40 4.47 2.33
C GLY A 29 0.05 4.30 1.85
N SER A 30 0.63 3.11 2.10
CA SER A 30 1.97 2.77 1.64
C SER A 30 2.11 2.81 0.11
N ALA A 31 1.09 2.35 -0.63
CA ALA A 31 1.09 2.43 -2.10
C ALA A 31 1.10 3.88 -2.63
N TYR A 32 0.44 4.81 -1.94
CA TYR A 32 0.49 6.23 -2.29
C TYR A 32 1.88 6.83 -2.04
N GLU A 33 2.51 6.50 -0.91
CA GLU A 33 3.88 6.96 -0.61
C GLU A 33 4.87 6.45 -1.66
N VAL A 34 4.77 5.18 -2.07
CA VAL A 34 5.60 4.61 -3.14
C VAL A 34 5.38 5.34 -4.47
N ASN A 35 4.14 5.70 -4.82
CA ASN A 35 3.87 6.48 -6.02
C ASN A 35 4.52 7.88 -5.98
N SER A 36 4.49 8.54 -4.82
CA SER A 36 5.18 9.83 -4.63
C SER A 36 6.70 9.70 -4.75
N ILE A 37 7.30 8.67 -4.15
CA ILE A 37 8.73 8.38 -4.28
C ILE A 37 9.07 8.08 -5.74
N LEU A 38 8.25 7.32 -6.44
CA LEU A 38 8.44 6.98 -7.85
C LEU A 38 8.45 8.24 -8.73
N GLN A 39 7.57 9.21 -8.48
CA GLN A 39 7.60 10.51 -9.17
C GLN A 39 8.91 11.27 -8.91
N ILE A 40 9.42 11.24 -7.67
CA ILE A 40 10.69 11.89 -7.33
C ILE A 40 11.85 11.19 -8.06
N CYS A 41 11.88 9.85 -8.07
CA CYS A 41 12.90 9.07 -8.74
C CYS A 41 12.94 9.32 -10.26
N VAL A 42 11.79 9.52 -10.92
CA VAL A 42 11.73 9.92 -12.33
C VAL A 42 12.29 11.33 -12.53
N ARG A 43 11.91 12.29 -11.68
CA ARG A 43 12.41 13.67 -11.75
C ARG A 43 13.92 13.75 -11.56
N LEU A 44 14.48 12.87 -10.74
CA LEU A 44 15.92 12.76 -10.49
C LEU A 44 16.65 11.92 -11.56
N GLY A 45 15.93 11.34 -12.53
CA GLY A 45 16.52 10.55 -13.61
C GLY A 45 17.00 9.15 -13.19
N TYR A 46 16.65 8.67 -11.99
CA TYR A 46 17.01 7.32 -11.54
C TYR A 46 16.26 6.21 -12.30
N ILE A 47 15.10 6.53 -12.88
CA ILE A 47 14.25 5.60 -13.64
C ILE A 47 13.76 6.27 -14.90
N GLY A 48 13.85 5.56 -16.02
CA GLY A 48 13.30 5.98 -17.31
C GLY A 48 11.78 5.86 -17.38
N GLU A 49 11.18 6.58 -18.34
CA GLU A 49 9.75 6.61 -18.66
C GLU A 49 9.10 5.22 -18.83
N GLU A 50 9.83 4.25 -19.37
CA GLU A 50 9.34 2.87 -19.53
C GLU A 50 9.16 2.17 -18.18
N ASN A 51 10.18 2.25 -17.32
CA ASN A 51 10.14 1.66 -15.99
C ASN A 51 9.10 2.36 -15.12
N TYR A 52 8.99 3.68 -15.23
CA TYR A 52 7.93 4.44 -14.56
C TYR A 52 6.53 3.95 -14.96
N ARG A 53 6.27 3.74 -16.26
CA ARG A 53 4.98 3.21 -16.73
C ARG A 53 4.71 1.81 -16.21
N LYS A 54 5.71 0.93 -16.16
CA LYS A 54 5.59 -0.42 -15.57
C LYS A 54 5.21 -0.34 -14.08
N PHE A 55 6.03 0.34 -13.28
CA PHE A 55 5.79 0.47 -11.84
C PHE A 55 4.48 1.17 -11.51
N ARG A 56 4.10 2.20 -12.26
CA ARG A 56 2.80 2.86 -12.11
C ARG A 56 1.64 1.90 -12.42
N GLY A 57 1.78 1.07 -13.44
CA GLY A 57 0.82 0.01 -13.76
C GLY A 57 0.64 -0.96 -12.59
N ASP A 58 1.75 -1.43 -12.02
CA ASP A 58 1.74 -2.35 -10.88
C ASP A 58 1.09 -1.73 -9.64
N ILE A 59 1.43 -0.47 -9.30
CA ILE A 59 0.82 0.27 -8.19
C ILE A 59 -0.70 0.40 -8.38
N VAL A 60 -1.15 0.70 -9.60
CA VAL A 60 -2.58 0.79 -9.92
C VAL A 60 -3.26 -0.58 -9.77
N CYS A 61 -2.64 -1.66 -10.24
CA CYS A 61 -3.15 -3.02 -10.07
C CYS A 61 -3.27 -3.39 -8.58
N ILE A 62 -2.23 -3.14 -7.79
CA ILE A 62 -2.23 -3.39 -6.33
C ILE A 62 -3.33 -2.57 -5.65
N THR A 63 -3.48 -1.29 -6.01
CA THR A 63 -4.52 -0.43 -5.44
C THR A 63 -5.93 -0.92 -5.79
N LYS A 64 -6.14 -1.43 -7.02
CA LYS A 64 -7.39 -2.07 -7.44
C LYS A 64 -7.66 -3.35 -6.66
N MET A 65 -6.65 -4.21 -6.48
CA MET A 65 -6.79 -5.43 -5.69
C MET A 65 -7.15 -5.14 -4.24
N ILE A 66 -6.46 -4.20 -3.60
CA ILE A 66 -6.77 -3.74 -2.24
C ILE A 66 -8.19 -3.19 -2.16
N SER A 67 -8.60 -2.37 -3.13
CA SER A 67 -9.95 -1.80 -3.17
C SER A 67 -11.03 -2.87 -3.38
N GLY A 68 -10.77 -3.87 -4.22
CA GLY A 68 -11.68 -5.01 -4.42
C GLY A 68 -11.79 -5.89 -3.17
N LEU A 69 -10.66 -6.11 -2.48
CA LEU A 69 -10.61 -6.89 -1.26
C LEU A 69 -11.29 -6.17 -0.08
N ILE A 70 -11.18 -4.83 0.00
CA ILE A 70 -11.94 -4.02 0.96
C ILE A 70 -13.44 -4.16 0.70
N LYS A 71 -13.89 -4.08 -0.56
CA LYS A 71 -15.31 -4.25 -0.94
C LYS A 71 -15.85 -5.64 -0.65
N SER A 72 -15.02 -6.68 -0.81
CA SER A 72 -15.42 -8.06 -0.49
C SER A 72 -15.56 -8.33 1.01
N LEU A 73 -15.12 -7.38 1.86
CA LEU A 73 -15.15 -7.49 3.31
C LEU A 73 -16.23 -6.61 3.96
N GLU A 74 -16.97 -5.84 3.15
CA GLU A 74 -18.25 -5.20 3.52
C GLU A 74 -19.40 -6.20 3.40
#